data_AF-A0A6C0KP93-F1
#
_entry.id   AF-A0A6C0KP93-F1
#
_cell.length_a   1.000
_cell.length_b   1.000
_cell.length_c   1.000
_cell.angle_alpha   90.00
_cell.angle_beta   90.00
_cell.angle_gamma   90.00
#
_symmetry.space_group_name_H-M   'P 1'
#
loop_
_entity.id
_entity.type
_entity.pdbx_description
1 polymer ?
#
loop_
_entity_poly.entity_id
_entity_poly.type
_entity_poly.pdbx_seq_one_letter_code
_entity_poly.pdbx_strand_id
1 'polypeptide(L)'
;MFDFFKEITIGQADLIKSFAIFYLLIVSNYVSSSLFTCAEVNFIEKNTWLKLAIAFFLFYFLVTLISNTGKLEFTPPIQKFIYSFYYFIGFLILMRLDIFISSIVILLIFVIYFLESNKDFYLDTEDSITNPKDKEIFINNKYWITTDWPFKVRLFPVKTKDFLIINKLERLFYYIIIFLLLIGFISYGGEIRETLKHSKNLTWIKVITDTKICKLKDRKSFWHYFRVGLGLKI
;
A
#
# COMPACT_ATOMS: atom_id res chain seq x y z
N MET A 1 25.59 -38.69 -9.16
CA MET A 1 24.54 -38.37 -8.17
C MET A 1 24.88 -36.98 -7.63
N PHE A 2 24.08 -35.97 -8.01
CA PHE A 2 24.35 -34.52 -7.96
C PHE A 2 24.99 -33.91 -9.22
N ASP A 3 24.18 -33.75 -10.28
CA ASP A 3 24.22 -32.56 -11.16
C ASP A 3 22.85 -32.33 -11.82
N PHE A 4 21.77 -32.82 -11.18
CA PHE A 4 20.38 -32.67 -11.62
C PHE A 4 19.67 -31.50 -10.93
N PHE A 5 20.42 -30.56 -10.34
CA PHE A 5 19.85 -29.41 -9.67
C PHE A 5 20.38 -28.11 -10.25
N LYS A 6 19.45 -27.40 -10.90
CA LYS A 6 19.21 -25.95 -10.74
C LYS A 6 19.69 -25.06 -11.88
N GLU A 7 19.12 -25.30 -13.06
CA GLU A 7 18.73 -24.20 -13.97
C GLU A 7 17.24 -24.32 -14.33
N ILE A 8 16.41 -23.88 -13.39
CA ILE A 8 15.12 -23.25 -13.71
C ILE A 8 15.32 -21.79 -13.32
N THR A 9 15.89 -21.02 -14.23
CA THR A 9 16.38 -19.68 -13.90
C THR A 9 15.79 -18.69 -14.88
N ILE A 10 14.99 -17.79 -14.31
CA ILE A 10 14.53 -16.50 -14.87
C ILE A 10 13.29 -16.57 -15.79
N GLY A 11 13.22 -17.46 -16.79
CA GLY A 11 12.09 -17.46 -17.75
C GLY A 11 10.72 -17.95 -17.24
N GLN A 12 10.69 -18.91 -16.31
CA GLN A 12 9.43 -19.49 -15.81
C GLN A 12 8.77 -18.64 -14.70
N ALA A 13 9.57 -17.89 -13.96
CA ALA A 13 9.07 -17.01 -12.92
C ALA A 13 8.25 -15.85 -13.52
N ASP A 14 8.68 -15.30 -14.66
CA ASP A 14 8.01 -14.16 -15.30
C ASP A 14 6.73 -14.57 -16.05
N LEU A 15 6.68 -15.79 -16.57
CA LEU A 15 5.50 -16.38 -17.20
C LEU A 15 4.39 -16.67 -16.17
N ILE A 16 4.74 -17.30 -15.05
CA ILE A 16 3.81 -17.54 -13.93
C ILE A 16 3.36 -16.22 -13.31
N LYS A 17 4.27 -15.24 -13.24
CA LYS A 17 3.96 -13.89 -12.76
C LYS A 17 2.95 -13.17 -13.66
N SER A 18 3.16 -13.18 -14.98
CA SER A 18 2.23 -12.62 -15.97
C SER A 18 0.84 -13.28 -15.89
N PHE A 19 0.80 -14.62 -15.81
CA PHE A 19 -0.45 -15.37 -15.64
C PHE A 19 -1.17 -15.05 -14.34
N ALA A 20 -0.44 -14.89 -13.23
CA ALA A 20 -1.01 -14.51 -11.96
C ALA A 20 -1.61 -13.09 -12.02
N ILE A 21 -0.90 -12.09 -12.56
CA ILE A 21 -1.44 -10.72 -12.73
C ILE A 21 -2.72 -10.75 -13.55
N PHE A 22 -2.71 -11.46 -14.67
CA PHE A 22 -3.86 -11.55 -15.57
C PHE A 22 -5.05 -12.24 -14.91
N TYR A 23 -4.82 -13.38 -14.25
CA TYR A 23 -5.85 -14.10 -13.49
C TYR A 23 -6.42 -13.26 -12.35
N LEU A 24 -5.55 -12.53 -11.64
CA LEU A 24 -5.91 -11.73 -10.48
C LEU A 24 -6.60 -10.41 -10.87
N LEU A 25 -6.21 -9.78 -11.98
CA LEU A 25 -6.94 -8.67 -12.61
C LEU A 25 -8.32 -9.14 -13.05
N ILE A 26 -8.43 -10.31 -13.69
CA ILE A 26 -9.71 -10.92 -14.06
C ILE A 26 -10.58 -11.18 -12.81
N VAL A 27 -10.01 -11.78 -11.76
CA VAL A 27 -10.68 -12.04 -10.47
C VAL A 27 -11.15 -10.73 -9.82
N SER A 28 -10.37 -9.65 -9.90
CA SER A 28 -10.78 -8.30 -9.45
C SER A 28 -11.83 -7.65 -10.37
N ASN A 29 -11.87 -8.04 -11.64
CA ASN A 29 -12.80 -7.60 -12.67
C ASN A 29 -14.09 -8.45 -12.73
N TYR A 30 -14.29 -9.38 -11.78
CA TYR A 30 -15.62 -9.98 -11.50
C TYR A 30 -16.65 -9.02 -10.92
N VAL A 31 -16.36 -7.73 -11.06
CA VAL A 31 -17.32 -6.66 -11.24
C VAL A 31 -18.13 -6.80 -12.55
N SER A 32 -17.88 -7.78 -13.45
CA SER A 32 -18.77 -8.03 -14.60
C SER A 32 -18.95 -9.52 -14.97
N SER A 33 -19.83 -10.20 -14.22
CA SER A 33 -20.80 -11.27 -14.58
C SER A 33 -20.60 -12.30 -15.73
N SER A 34 -19.46 -12.36 -16.44
CA SER A 34 -19.35 -13.11 -17.71
C SER A 34 -18.28 -14.18 -17.79
N LEU A 35 -17.25 -14.18 -16.92
CA LEU A 35 -16.11 -15.11 -17.03
C LEU A 35 -16.20 -16.34 -16.11
N PHE A 36 -16.98 -16.26 -15.02
CA PHE A 36 -17.12 -17.30 -13.99
C PHE A 36 -18.51 -17.85 -14.19
N THR A 37 -18.64 -19.15 -14.01
CA THR A 37 -19.95 -19.77 -13.92
C THR A 37 -20.72 -19.15 -12.75
N CYS A 38 -22.04 -19.05 -12.87
CA CYS A 38 -22.89 -18.60 -11.76
C CYS A 38 -22.68 -19.42 -10.48
N ALA A 39 -22.23 -20.67 -10.60
CA ALA A 39 -21.87 -21.52 -9.47
C ALA A 39 -20.60 -21.04 -8.76
N GLU A 40 -19.54 -20.70 -9.50
CA GLU A 40 -18.29 -20.16 -8.95
C GLU A 40 -18.51 -18.79 -8.30
N VAL A 41 -19.27 -17.90 -8.96
CA VAL A 41 -19.62 -16.59 -8.38
C VAL A 41 -20.38 -16.78 -7.07
N ASN A 42 -21.40 -17.64 -7.05
CA ASN A 42 -22.16 -17.93 -5.82
C ASN A 42 -21.30 -18.56 -4.72
N PHE A 43 -20.34 -19.41 -5.07
CA PHE A 43 -19.43 -20.03 -4.11
C PHE A 43 -18.46 -19.01 -3.52
N ILE A 44 -17.87 -18.15 -4.34
CA ILE A 44 -16.99 -17.06 -3.90
C ILE A 44 -17.79 -16.06 -3.06
N GLU A 45 -19.00 -15.70 -3.49
CA GLU A 45 -19.84 -14.74 -2.79
C GLU A 45 -20.20 -15.17 -1.37
N LYS A 46 -20.49 -16.46 -1.18
CA LYS A 46 -20.84 -17.05 0.12
C LYS A 46 -19.65 -17.22 1.05
N ASN A 47 -18.43 -17.41 0.51
CA ASN A 47 -17.24 -17.71 1.29
C ASN A 47 -16.33 -16.48 1.47
N THR A 48 -16.56 -15.71 2.54
CA THR A 48 -15.78 -14.49 2.80
C THR A 48 -14.28 -14.73 3.01
N TRP A 49 -13.91 -15.87 3.60
CA TRP A 49 -12.49 -16.26 3.76
C TRP A 49 -11.79 -16.47 2.42
N LEU A 50 -12.50 -17.03 1.44
CA LEU A 50 -11.97 -17.22 0.09
C LEU A 50 -11.71 -15.87 -0.58
N LYS A 51 -12.64 -14.90 -0.45
CA LYS A 51 -12.45 -13.53 -0.96
C LYS A 51 -11.21 -12.86 -0.35
N LEU A 52 -11.03 -12.99 0.96
CA LEU A 52 -9.86 -12.43 1.65
C LEU A 52 -8.56 -13.09 1.23
N ALA A 53 -8.54 -14.43 1.07
CA ALA A 53 -7.36 -15.15 0.60
C ALA A 53 -6.97 -14.72 -0.82
N ILE A 54 -7.95 -14.63 -1.72
CA ILE A 54 -7.76 -14.14 -3.08
C ILE A 54 -7.18 -12.71 -3.08
N ALA A 55 -7.77 -11.81 -2.29
CA ALA A 55 -7.31 -10.42 -2.16
C ALA A 55 -5.89 -10.32 -1.57
N PHE A 56 -5.54 -11.19 -0.62
CA PHE A 56 -4.19 -11.26 -0.06
C PHE A 56 -3.16 -11.74 -1.08
N PHE A 57 -3.46 -12.80 -1.83
CA PHE A 57 -2.56 -13.30 -2.87
C PHE A 57 -2.35 -12.26 -3.97
N LEU A 58 -3.42 -11.57 -4.38
CA LEU A 58 -3.37 -10.36 -5.22
C LEU A 58 -2.35 -9.35 -4.71
N PHE A 59 -2.49 -8.96 -3.45
CA PHE A 59 -1.66 -7.94 -2.82
C PHE A 59 -0.20 -8.38 -2.69
N TYR A 60 0.06 -9.58 -2.19
CA TYR A 60 1.41 -10.16 -2.08
C TYR A 60 2.11 -10.20 -3.43
N PHE A 61 1.37 -10.57 -4.47
CA PHE A 61 1.88 -10.66 -5.82
C PHE A 61 2.30 -9.28 -6.35
N LEU A 62 1.44 -8.25 -6.19
CA LEU A 62 1.75 -6.87 -6.55
C LEU A 62 3.00 -6.36 -5.81
N VAL A 63 3.09 -6.60 -4.50
CA VAL A 63 4.25 -6.23 -3.68
C VAL A 63 5.51 -6.94 -4.19
N THR A 64 5.42 -8.22 -4.57
CA THR A 64 6.55 -9.00 -5.09
C THR A 64 7.02 -8.49 -6.46
N LEU A 65 6.12 -8.02 -7.32
CA LEU A 65 6.50 -7.38 -8.59
C LEU A 65 7.24 -6.06 -8.36
N ILE A 66 6.64 -5.17 -7.56
CA ILE A 66 7.16 -3.82 -7.33
C ILE A 66 8.47 -3.89 -6.53
N SER A 67 8.58 -4.81 -5.57
CA SER A 67 9.78 -5.02 -4.75
C SER A 67 10.95 -5.69 -5.48
N ASN A 68 10.85 -5.99 -6.77
CA ASN A 68 12.00 -6.34 -7.60
C ASN A 68 12.65 -5.10 -8.23
N THR A 69 12.39 -3.91 -7.68
CA THR A 69 13.03 -2.65 -8.08
C THR A 69 13.71 -2.01 -6.87
N GLY A 70 14.90 -1.45 -7.10
CA GLY A 70 15.69 -0.73 -6.08
C GLY A 70 16.18 -1.60 -4.92
N LYS A 71 16.30 -1.00 -3.72
CA LYS A 71 16.84 -1.64 -2.49
C LYS A 71 16.02 -2.85 -2.01
N LEU A 72 14.78 -2.98 -2.48
CA LEU A 72 13.88 -4.08 -2.15
C LEU A 72 14.21 -5.38 -2.91
N GLU A 73 14.99 -5.30 -3.99
CA GLU A 73 15.40 -6.47 -4.78
C GLU A 73 16.17 -7.49 -3.94
N PHE A 74 17.05 -7.01 -3.05
CA PHE A 74 17.89 -7.83 -2.18
C PHE A 74 17.16 -8.39 -0.94
N THR A 75 15.88 -8.09 -0.75
CA THR A 75 15.13 -8.63 0.39
C THR A 75 14.74 -10.10 0.16
N PRO A 76 15.03 -11.02 1.09
CA PRO A 76 14.67 -12.43 0.97
C PRO A 76 13.17 -12.65 0.75
N PRO A 77 12.75 -13.65 -0.06
CA PRO A 77 11.34 -13.90 -0.36
C PRO A 77 10.45 -14.08 0.88
N ILE A 78 10.97 -14.73 1.92
CA ILE A 78 10.24 -14.94 3.18
C ILE A 78 9.97 -13.60 3.89
N GLN A 79 10.92 -12.67 3.85
CA GLN A 79 10.72 -11.34 4.44
C GLN A 79 9.70 -10.52 3.62
N LYS A 80 9.74 -10.62 2.28
CA LYS A 80 8.71 -10.01 1.40
C LYS A 80 7.31 -10.51 1.74
N PHE A 81 7.15 -11.80 2.04
CA PHE A 81 5.88 -12.38 2.48
C PHE A 81 5.40 -11.81 3.82
N ILE A 82 6.27 -11.75 4.83
CA ILE A 82 5.95 -11.20 6.15
C ILE A 82 5.56 -9.73 6.04
N TYR A 83 6.32 -8.92 5.30
CA TYR A 83 5.98 -7.51 5.07
C TYR A 83 4.65 -7.37 4.34
N SER A 84 4.38 -8.20 3.33
CA SER A 84 3.09 -8.18 2.62
C SER A 84 1.92 -8.51 3.54
N PHE A 85 2.11 -9.41 4.51
CA PHE A 85 1.08 -9.69 5.52
C PHE A 85 0.78 -8.47 6.39
N TYR A 86 1.81 -7.80 6.93
CA TYR A 86 1.62 -6.58 7.73
C TYR A 86 1.00 -5.44 6.92
N TYR A 87 1.49 -5.20 5.70
CA TYR A 87 0.92 -4.18 4.82
C TYR A 87 -0.50 -4.51 4.39
N PHE A 88 -0.85 -5.78 4.18
CA PHE A 88 -2.21 -6.18 3.87
C PHE A 88 -3.16 -5.93 5.04
N ILE A 89 -2.75 -6.22 6.28
CA ILE A 89 -3.53 -5.86 7.48
C ILE A 89 -3.69 -4.34 7.57
N GLY A 90 -2.62 -3.58 7.35
CA GLY A 90 -2.66 -2.11 7.32
C GLY A 90 -3.62 -1.58 6.25
N PHE A 91 -3.61 -2.18 5.06
CA PHE A 91 -4.53 -1.88 3.97
C PHE A 91 -5.99 -2.18 4.33
N LEU A 92 -6.27 -3.33 4.93
CA LEU A 92 -7.62 -3.67 5.40
C LEU A 92 -8.14 -2.67 6.44
N ILE A 93 -7.26 -2.19 7.33
CA ILE A 93 -7.60 -1.12 8.29
C ILE A 93 -7.87 0.19 7.55
N LEU A 94 -7.00 0.60 6.62
CA LEU A 94 -7.14 1.82 5.82
C LEU A 94 -8.46 1.86 5.03
N MET A 95 -8.87 0.73 4.45
CA MET A 95 -10.14 0.61 3.71
C MET A 95 -11.38 0.71 4.60
N ARG A 96 -11.22 0.56 5.92
CA ARG A 96 -12.28 0.72 6.92
C ARG A 96 -12.25 2.08 7.62
N LEU A 97 -11.25 2.91 7.34
CA LEU A 97 -11.18 4.26 7.88
C LEU A 97 -12.23 5.18 7.24
N ASP A 98 -12.56 6.24 7.95
CA ASP A 98 -13.35 7.33 7.37
C ASP A 98 -12.66 7.88 6.12
N ILE A 99 -13.46 8.20 5.10
CA ILE A 99 -12.96 8.60 3.78
C ILE A 99 -12.07 9.84 3.84
N PHE A 100 -12.32 10.78 4.76
CA PHE A 100 -11.49 11.97 4.92
C PHE A 100 -10.11 11.59 5.48
N ILE A 101 -10.06 10.74 6.51
CA ILE A 101 -8.79 10.30 7.11
C ILE A 101 -8.01 9.41 6.15
N SER A 102 -8.70 8.48 5.48
CA SER A 102 -8.11 7.62 4.45
C SER A 102 -7.48 8.45 3.33
N SER A 103 -8.17 9.50 2.86
CA SER A 103 -7.65 10.42 1.85
C SER A 103 -6.39 11.17 2.32
N ILE A 104 -6.36 11.62 3.59
CA ILE A 104 -5.17 12.27 4.17
C ILE A 104 -3.99 11.29 4.25
N VAL A 105 -4.24 10.04 4.67
CA VAL A 105 -3.20 9.01 4.75
C VAL A 105 -2.64 8.68 3.37
N ILE A 106 -3.49 8.52 2.36
CA ILE A 106 -3.06 8.27 0.96
C ILE A 106 -2.21 9.43 0.44
N LEU A 107 -2.62 10.68 0.69
CA LEU A 107 -1.85 11.85 0.30
C LEU A 107 -0.47 11.88 0.97
N LEU A 108 -0.38 11.56 2.27
CA LEU A 108 0.90 11.49 2.99
C LEU A 108 1.80 10.37 2.44
N ILE A 109 1.24 9.20 2.14
CA ILE A 109 1.98 8.09 1.50
C ILE A 109 2.54 8.54 0.14
N PHE A 110 1.73 9.22 -0.66
CA PHE A 110 2.18 9.77 -1.95
C PHE A 110 3.32 10.77 -1.78
N VAL A 111 3.24 11.68 -0.81
CA VAL A 111 4.30 12.66 -0.53
C VAL A 111 5.59 11.96 -0.10
N ILE A 112 5.53 10.95 0.78
CA ILE A 112 6.70 10.16 1.18
C ILE A 112 7.32 9.48 -0.04
N TYR A 113 6.51 8.79 -0.84
CA TYR A 113 6.99 8.11 -2.04
C TYR A 113 7.66 9.08 -3.03
N PHE A 114 7.06 10.25 -3.24
CA PHE A 114 7.63 11.29 -4.09
C PHE A 114 8.98 11.78 -3.57
N LEU A 115 9.11 12.05 -2.26
CA LEU A 115 10.37 12.47 -1.65
C LEU A 115 11.45 11.40 -1.77
N GLU A 116 11.10 10.14 -1.48
CA GLU A 116 12.02 9.01 -1.55
C GLU A 116 12.50 8.75 -2.98
N SER A 117 11.59 8.78 -3.96
CA SER A 117 11.92 8.60 -5.37
C SER A 117 12.88 9.68 -5.88
N ASN A 118 12.68 10.95 -5.49
CA ASN A 118 13.61 12.03 -5.85
C ASN A 118 14.96 11.84 -5.15
N LYS A 119 14.96 11.45 -3.87
CA LYS A 119 16.19 11.22 -3.10
C LYS A 119 17.03 10.08 -3.69
N ASP A 120 16.42 8.94 -3.98
CA ASP A 120 17.10 7.78 -4.55
C ASP A 120 17.69 8.12 -5.93
N PHE A 121 17.00 8.93 -6.75
CA PHE A 121 17.58 9.39 -8.02
C PHE A 121 18.92 10.10 -7.82
N TYR A 122 19.04 11.03 -6.88
CA TYR A 122 20.31 11.74 -6.68
C TYR A 122 21.39 10.91 -5.98
N LEU A 123 21.02 9.94 -5.13
CA LEU A 123 21.99 9.10 -4.42
C LEU A 123 22.52 7.97 -5.32
N ASP A 124 21.62 7.24 -5.98
CA ASP A 124 21.99 6.06 -6.77
C ASP A 124 22.62 6.45 -8.13
N THR A 125 22.24 7.61 -8.69
CA THR A 125 22.85 8.13 -9.93
C THR A 125 24.26 8.68 -9.68
N GLU A 126 24.53 9.26 -8.52
CA GLU A 126 25.87 9.78 -8.18
C GLU A 126 26.90 8.64 -8.09
N ASP A 127 26.50 7.50 -7.54
CA ASP A 127 27.37 6.34 -7.33
C ASP A 127 27.59 5.50 -8.61
N SER A 128 26.70 5.61 -9.61
CA SER A 128 26.75 4.80 -10.84
C SER A 128 27.51 5.46 -12.01
N ILE A 129 27.81 6.76 -11.94
CA ILE A 129 28.51 7.47 -13.01
C ILE A 129 30.03 7.29 -12.90
N THR A 130 30.61 6.51 -13.81
CA THR A 130 32.06 6.27 -13.94
C THR A 130 32.76 7.24 -14.89
N ASN A 131 32.04 7.84 -15.84
CA ASN A 131 32.61 8.76 -16.84
C ASN A 131 32.68 10.20 -16.32
N PRO A 132 33.85 10.87 -16.37
CA PRO A 132 34.00 12.23 -15.85
C PRO A 132 33.13 13.29 -16.54
N LYS A 133 32.83 13.14 -17.84
CA LYS A 133 31.97 14.09 -18.57
C LYS A 133 30.52 14.03 -18.10
N ASP A 134 30.02 12.81 -17.88
CA ASP A 134 28.65 12.58 -17.42
C ASP A 134 28.50 13.01 -15.95
N LYS A 135 29.59 12.88 -15.16
CA LYS A 135 29.64 13.36 -13.78
C LYS A 135 29.54 14.88 -13.71
N GLU A 136 30.21 15.60 -14.61
CA GLU A 136 30.12 17.06 -14.70
C GLU A 136 28.73 17.54 -15.12
N ILE A 137 28.07 16.85 -16.06
CA ILE A 137 26.68 17.11 -16.45
C ILE A 137 25.72 16.86 -15.28
N PHE A 138 25.91 15.77 -14.54
CA PHE A 138 25.10 15.45 -13.36
C PHE A 138 25.25 16.50 -12.26
N ILE A 139 26.48 16.91 -11.93
CA ILE A 139 26.76 17.98 -10.95
C ILE A 139 26.09 19.29 -11.38
N ASN A 140 26.16 19.64 -12.67
CA ASN A 140 25.54 20.85 -13.22
C ASN A 140 24.00 20.80 -13.23
N ASN A 141 23.40 19.60 -13.13
CA ASN A 141 21.96 19.37 -13.07
C ASN A 141 21.47 18.95 -11.67
N LYS A 142 22.30 19.06 -10.64
CA LYS A 142 21.97 18.66 -9.26
C LYS A 142 21.05 19.68 -8.55
N TYR A 143 19.81 19.80 -9.03
CA TYR A 143 18.76 20.69 -8.50
C TYR A 143 17.48 19.91 -8.25
N TRP A 144 16.77 20.19 -7.16
CA TRP A 144 15.56 19.46 -6.76
C TRP A 144 14.40 19.58 -7.76
N ILE A 145 14.33 20.70 -8.48
CA ILE A 145 13.39 20.88 -9.59
C ILE A 145 14.22 21.22 -10.81
N THR A 146 14.24 20.30 -11.76
CA THR A 146 14.81 20.51 -13.09
C THR A 146 13.71 20.27 -14.12
N THR A 147 13.44 21.28 -14.94
CA THR A 147 12.66 21.10 -16.17
C THR A 147 13.55 21.51 -17.32
N ASP A 148 13.76 20.63 -18.29
CA ASP A 148 14.54 20.97 -19.50
C ASP A 148 13.65 21.42 -20.67
N TRP A 149 12.32 21.19 -20.57
CA TRP A 149 11.34 21.58 -21.59
C TRP A 149 10.03 22.06 -20.95
N PRO A 150 9.37 23.12 -21.43
CA PRO A 150 9.77 24.02 -22.54
C PRO A 150 10.81 25.09 -22.16
N PHE A 151 11.09 25.28 -20.87
CA PHE A 151 12.13 26.20 -20.38
C PHE A 151 13.04 25.49 -19.37
N LYS A 152 14.33 25.81 -19.41
CA LYS A 152 15.31 25.35 -18.41
C LYS A 152 15.07 26.05 -17.08
N VAL A 153 14.27 25.41 -16.21
CA VAL A 153 14.05 25.88 -14.84
C VAL A 153 14.84 24.98 -13.91
N ARG A 154 15.76 25.58 -13.16
CA ARG A 154 16.55 24.92 -12.12
C ARG A 154 16.27 25.62 -10.81
N LEU A 155 15.57 24.97 -9.89
CA LEU A 155 15.25 25.52 -8.58
C LEU A 155 15.87 24.66 -7.48
N PHE A 156 16.48 25.34 -6.52
CA PHE A 156 17.10 24.80 -5.31
C PHE A 156 18.22 23.77 -5.59
N PRO A 157 19.50 24.18 -5.49
CA PRO A 157 20.61 23.23 -5.64
C PRO A 157 20.54 22.20 -4.50
N VAL A 158 20.73 20.92 -4.84
CA VAL A 158 20.71 19.84 -3.87
C VAL A 158 21.95 19.92 -2.99
N LYS A 159 21.76 20.11 -1.69
CA LYS A 159 22.85 20.06 -0.70
C LYS A 159 22.80 18.73 0.05
N THR A 160 23.96 18.24 0.46
CA THR A 160 24.05 17.03 1.29
C THR A 160 23.27 17.14 2.60
N LYS A 161 23.15 18.35 3.15
CA LYS A 161 22.32 18.64 4.34
C LYS A 161 20.81 18.49 4.08
N ASP A 162 20.35 18.64 2.84
CA ASP A 162 18.93 18.54 2.49
C ASP A 162 18.43 17.10 2.65
N PHE A 163 19.27 16.09 2.33
CA PHE A 163 18.92 14.68 2.54
C PHE A 163 18.66 14.36 4.01
N LEU A 164 19.41 14.97 4.94
CA LEU A 164 19.18 14.80 6.38
C LEU A 164 17.84 15.43 6.81
N ILE A 165 17.45 16.55 6.21
CA ILE A 165 16.18 17.22 6.48
C ILE A 165 15.02 16.40 5.92
N ILE A 166 15.15 15.92 4.68
CA ILE A 166 14.15 15.06 4.02
C ILE A 166 13.94 13.78 4.82
N ASN A 167 15.00 13.10 5.25
CA ASN A 167 14.88 11.89 6.07
C ASN A 167 14.16 12.16 7.42
N LYS A 168 14.36 13.33 8.02
CA LYS A 168 13.61 13.73 9.24
C LYS A 168 12.13 13.98 8.93
N LEU A 169 11.82 14.63 7.81
CA LEU A 169 10.45 14.89 7.36
C LEU A 169 9.71 13.60 7.01
N GLU A 170 10.33 12.69 6.26
CA GLU A 170 9.78 11.36 5.96
C GLU A 170 9.44 10.63 7.25
N ARG A 171 10.38 10.57 8.22
CA ARG A 171 10.14 9.93 9.52
C ARG A 171 8.98 10.58 10.29
N LEU A 172 8.87 11.90 10.25
CA LEU A 172 7.76 12.63 10.85
C LEU A 172 6.43 12.23 10.18
N PHE A 173 6.36 12.20 8.85
CA PHE A 173 5.17 11.78 8.12
C PHE A 173 4.80 10.32 8.42
N TYR A 174 5.76 9.41 8.54
CA TYR A 174 5.51 8.03 8.97
C TYR A 174 4.85 7.97 10.35
N TYR A 175 5.33 8.74 11.33
CA TYR A 175 4.70 8.78 12.65
C TYR A 175 3.29 9.37 12.61
N ILE A 176 3.06 10.39 11.78
CA ILE A 176 1.71 10.96 11.57
C ILE A 176 0.78 9.92 10.96
N ILE A 177 1.22 9.15 9.95
CA ILE A 177 0.42 8.08 9.35
C ILE A 177 0.04 7.04 10.40
N ILE A 178 1.02 6.53 11.17
CA ILE A 178 0.76 5.54 12.21
C ILE A 178 -0.25 6.08 13.24
N PHE A 179 -0.08 7.32 13.66
CA PHE A 179 -1.00 7.97 14.59
C PHE A 179 -2.42 8.10 14.02
N LEU A 180 -2.57 8.51 12.75
CA LEU A 180 -3.86 8.60 12.07
C LEU A 180 -4.52 7.23 11.91
N LEU A 181 -3.75 6.18 11.59
CA LEU A 181 -4.24 4.81 11.53
C LEU A 181 -4.76 4.36 12.91
N LEU A 182 -4.08 4.70 14.00
CA LEU A 182 -4.53 4.38 15.36
C LEU A 182 -5.82 5.10 15.74
N ILE A 183 -5.92 6.42 15.53
CA ILE A 183 -7.15 7.18 15.79
C ILE A 183 -8.30 6.62 14.94
N GLY A 184 -8.02 6.37 13.67
CA GLY A 184 -8.97 5.80 12.75
C GLY A 184 -9.47 4.42 13.20
N PHE A 185 -8.57 3.56 13.67
CA PHE A 185 -8.92 2.26 14.23
C PHE A 185 -9.80 2.36 15.49
N ILE A 186 -9.49 3.30 16.39
CA ILE A 186 -10.31 3.57 17.58
C ILE A 186 -11.72 4.04 17.18
N SER A 187 -11.81 4.97 16.24
CA SER A 187 -13.09 5.48 15.73
C SER A 187 -13.92 4.38 15.09
N TYR A 188 -13.31 3.56 14.24
CA TYR A 188 -13.96 2.37 13.67
C TYR A 188 -14.46 1.41 14.75
N GLY A 189 -13.67 1.16 15.80
CA GLY A 189 -14.12 0.37 16.96
C GLY A 189 -15.35 0.96 17.66
N GLY A 190 -15.46 2.29 17.71
CA GLY A 190 -16.63 2.98 18.23
C GLY A 190 -17.88 2.81 17.36
N GLU A 191 -17.74 2.92 16.04
CA GLU A 191 -18.80 2.65 15.05
C GLU A 191 -19.32 1.21 15.17
N ILE A 192 -18.41 0.24 15.30
CA ILE A 192 -18.76 -1.16 15.53
C ILE A 192 -19.53 -1.30 16.85
N ARG A 193 -19.00 -0.77 17.95
CA ARG A 193 -19.61 -0.92 19.28
C ARG A 193 -21.03 -0.39 19.33
N GLU A 194 -21.30 0.72 18.66
CA GLU A 194 -22.63 1.29 18.56
C GLU A 194 -23.55 0.41 17.71
N THR A 195 -23.07 -0.08 16.57
CA THR A 195 -23.81 -1.00 15.69
C THR A 195 -24.15 -2.33 16.38
N LEU A 196 -23.24 -2.87 17.20
CA LEU A 196 -23.44 -4.08 17.99
C LEU A 196 -24.48 -3.90 19.10
N LYS A 197 -24.59 -2.71 19.72
CA LYS A 197 -25.65 -2.44 20.71
C LYS A 197 -27.06 -2.60 20.13
N HIS A 198 -27.23 -2.28 18.85
CA HIS A 198 -28.50 -2.41 18.16
C HIS A 198 -28.73 -3.81 17.55
N SER A 199 -27.70 -4.65 17.47
CA SER A 199 -27.74 -5.96 16.79
C SER A 199 -27.12 -7.07 17.66
N LYS A 200 -27.99 -7.88 18.28
CA LYS A 200 -27.59 -8.93 19.26
C LYS A 200 -26.79 -10.11 18.67
N ASN A 201 -26.62 -10.22 17.34
CA ASN A 201 -26.07 -11.41 16.68
C ASN A 201 -24.74 -11.20 15.92
N LEU A 202 -24.03 -10.10 16.17
CA LEU A 202 -22.80 -9.76 15.43
C LEU A 202 -21.53 -9.99 16.27
N THR A 203 -20.54 -10.69 15.69
CA THR A 203 -19.19 -10.84 16.23
C THR A 203 -18.21 -9.89 15.53
N TRP A 204 -17.14 -9.46 16.19
CA TRP A 204 -16.11 -8.56 15.63
C TRP A 204 -15.60 -9.00 14.26
N ILE A 205 -15.40 -10.29 14.06
CA ILE A 205 -14.97 -10.88 12.79
C ILE A 205 -16.02 -10.67 11.70
N LYS A 206 -17.31 -10.86 11.99
CA LYS A 206 -18.40 -10.61 11.03
C LYS A 206 -18.47 -9.14 10.66
N VAL A 207 -18.19 -8.22 11.58
CA VAL A 207 -18.22 -6.78 11.27
C VAL A 207 -17.06 -6.34 10.37
N ILE A 208 -15.86 -6.92 10.56
CA ILE A 208 -14.69 -6.67 9.69
C ILE A 208 -14.88 -7.27 8.29
N THR A 209 -15.72 -8.30 8.15
CA THR A 209 -15.84 -9.09 6.92
C THR A 209 -17.16 -8.91 6.17
N ASP A 210 -18.21 -8.39 6.81
CA ASP A 210 -19.53 -8.21 6.20
C ASP A 210 -19.71 -6.78 5.68
N THR A 211 -19.94 -6.66 4.37
CA THR A 211 -20.21 -5.40 3.67
C THR A 211 -21.68 -4.99 3.74
N LYS A 212 -22.59 -5.88 4.18
CA LYS A 212 -24.04 -5.62 4.25
C LYS A 212 -24.46 -4.85 5.50
N ILE A 213 -23.56 -4.70 6.47
CA ILE A 213 -23.76 -3.91 7.69
C ILE A 213 -23.72 -2.39 7.37
N CYS A 214 -23.26 -2.00 6.17
CA CYS A 214 -23.20 -0.61 5.69
C CYS A 214 -24.57 0.00 5.31
N LYS A 215 -25.63 -0.20 6.11
CA LYS A 215 -26.85 0.62 6.08
C LYS A 215 -26.89 1.53 7.30
N LEU A 216 -25.90 2.42 7.43
CA LEU A 216 -25.99 3.57 8.34
C LEU A 216 -26.75 4.68 7.62
N LYS A 217 -28.08 4.62 7.70
CA LYS A 217 -28.98 5.67 7.19
C LYS A 217 -28.75 7.02 7.90
N ASP A 218 -28.13 6.98 9.08
CA ASP A 218 -27.77 8.13 9.93
C ASP A 218 -26.30 8.04 10.38
N ARG A 219 -25.36 8.18 9.44
CA ARG A 219 -23.93 8.21 9.77
C ARG A 219 -23.61 9.42 10.66
N LYS A 220 -23.17 9.16 11.89
CA LYS A 220 -22.74 10.22 12.82
C LYS A 220 -21.33 10.72 12.46
N SER A 221 -20.93 11.85 13.05
CA SER A 221 -19.62 12.44 12.78
C SER A 221 -18.48 11.55 13.29
N PHE A 222 -17.31 11.63 12.63
CA PHE A 222 -16.10 10.90 13.03
C PHE A 222 -15.77 11.04 14.53
N TRP A 223 -15.92 12.26 15.07
CA TRP A 223 -15.64 12.55 16.48
C TRP A 223 -16.61 11.85 17.45
N HIS A 224 -17.84 11.58 17.02
CA HIS A 224 -18.78 10.79 17.81
C HIS A 224 -18.25 9.38 17.98
N TYR A 225 -17.93 8.70 16.88
CA TYR A 225 -17.42 7.34 16.92
C TYR A 225 -16.06 7.24 17.63
N PHE A 226 -15.18 8.22 17.46
CA PHE A 226 -13.93 8.27 18.21
C PHE A 226 -14.14 8.32 19.74
N ARG A 227 -15.08 9.15 20.23
CA ARG A 227 -15.43 9.23 21.65
C ARG A 227 -16.03 7.92 22.17
N VAL A 228 -16.94 7.29 21.42
CA VAL A 228 -17.51 5.98 21.75
C VAL A 228 -16.43 4.89 21.79
N GLY A 229 -15.49 4.94 20.84
CA GLY A 229 -14.36 4.02 20.72
C GLY A 229 -13.41 4.11 21.92
N LEU A 230 -13.18 5.31 22.43
CA LEU A 230 -12.45 5.54 23.69
C LEU A 230 -13.22 5.11 24.95
N GLY A 231 -14.49 4.71 24.81
CA GLY A 231 -15.34 4.30 25.93
C GLY A 231 -15.91 5.46 26.75
N LEU A 232 -15.82 6.69 26.25
CA LEU A 232 -16.49 7.83 26.85
C LEU A 232 -18.01 7.67 26.67
N LYS A 233 -18.77 7.84 27.75
CA LYS A 233 -20.24 7.92 27.66
C LYS A 233 -20.60 9.20 26.91
N ILE A 234 -21.39 9.05 25.85
CA ILE A 234 -22.07 10.13 25.13
C ILE A 234 -23.53 10.09 25.52
#